data_AF-A0A2G9TS94-F1
#
_entry.id   AF-A0A2G9TS94-F1
#
_cell.length_a   1.000
_cell.length_b   1.000
_cell.length_c   1.000
_cell.angle_alpha   90.00
_cell.angle_beta   90.00
_cell.angle_gamma   90.00
#
_symmetry.space_group_name_H-M   'P 1'
#
loop_
_entity.id
_entity.type
_entity.pdbx_description
1 polymer ?
#
loop_
_entity_poly.entity_id
_entity_poly.type
_entity_poly.pdbx_seq_one_letter_code
_entity_poly.pdbx_strand_id
1 'polypeptide(L)'
;MSRNDSNDMLELTAYYREVVRQMMYCNGDLEDPLPSCVEMVLNMAKYQMVRVLEDAWQRANGDNRETITLEDVLFLFRRHKFLLKRLLHFADTAERINELKRAAPQTAKLDEEPDQESSMDDDDVVGIASTSVPDSNLNRMLKYVDSLDLGESAEQLFSAPDHELEQRQRRIADIVMNELSSEEYPRFTAARTATFLDDPKRHLRK
;
A
#
# COMPACT_ATOMS: atom_id res chain seq x y z
N MET A 1 29.24 8.65 10.43
CA MET A 1 27.84 8.67 10.90
C MET A 1 27.76 9.69 12.01
N SER A 2 27.03 10.77 11.77
CA SER A 2 26.84 11.86 12.73
C SER A 2 25.91 11.40 13.86
N ARG A 3 25.95 12.08 15.03
CA ARG A 3 25.02 11.82 16.14
C ARG A 3 23.54 11.98 15.73
N ASN A 4 23.25 12.83 14.74
CA ASN A 4 21.90 12.99 14.17
C ASN A 4 21.43 11.73 13.43
N ASP A 5 22.27 11.14 12.56
CA ASP A 5 21.91 9.96 11.77
C ASP A 5 21.49 8.77 12.65
N SER A 6 22.06 8.67 13.84
CA SER A 6 21.75 7.59 14.80
C SER A 6 20.40 7.80 15.49
N ASN A 7 20.03 9.06 15.76
CA ASN A 7 18.75 9.38 16.39
C ASN A 7 17.58 9.21 15.39
N ASP A 8 17.76 9.67 14.16
CA ASP A 8 16.77 9.54 13.09
C ASP A 8 16.44 8.07 12.80
N MET A 9 17.45 7.20 12.80
CA MET A 9 17.25 5.76 12.59
C MET A 9 16.49 5.08 13.74
N LEU A 10 16.72 5.53 14.98
CA LEU A 10 15.99 5.03 16.15
C LEU A 10 14.52 5.45 16.09
N GLU A 11 14.24 6.70 15.74
CA GLU A 11 12.87 7.20 15.57
C GLU A 11 12.15 6.48 14.43
N LEU A 12 12.83 6.26 13.30
CA LEU A 12 12.26 5.51 12.16
C LEU A 12 11.93 4.07 12.56
N THR A 13 12.83 3.42 13.30
CA THR A 13 12.61 2.07 13.81
C THR A 13 11.41 2.02 14.77
N ALA A 14 11.31 2.98 15.70
CA ALA A 14 10.19 3.08 16.63
C ALA A 14 8.84 3.25 15.92
N TYR A 15 8.81 4.02 14.83
CA TYR A 15 7.61 4.17 14.01
C TYR A 15 7.19 2.89 13.33
N TYR A 16 8.10 2.18 12.65
CA TYR A 16 7.71 0.93 11.97
C TYR A 16 7.33 -0.18 12.96
N ARG A 17 7.87 -0.17 14.19
CA ARG A 17 7.38 -1.02 15.28
C ARG A 17 5.91 -0.75 15.58
N GLU A 18 5.54 0.53 15.69
CA GLU A 18 4.16 0.93 15.94
C GLU A 18 3.23 0.56 14.77
N VAL A 19 3.67 0.75 13.53
CA VAL A 19 2.93 0.31 12.33
C VAL A 19 2.69 -1.20 12.37
N VAL A 20 3.72 -2.00 12.64
CA VAL A 20 3.59 -3.46 12.75
C VAL A 20 2.66 -3.85 13.88
N ARG A 21 2.76 -3.20 15.05
CA ARG A 21 1.87 -3.44 16.19
C ARG A 21 0.40 -3.23 15.82
N GLN A 22 0.10 -2.11 15.15
CA GLN A 22 -1.26 -1.80 14.68
C GLN A 22 -1.74 -2.79 13.61
N MET A 23 -0.88 -3.16 12.67
CA MET A 23 -1.19 -4.19 11.68
C MET A 23 -1.45 -5.55 12.32
N MET A 24 -0.71 -5.94 13.36
CA MET A 24 -0.95 -7.18 14.10
C MET A 24 -2.32 -7.15 14.78
N TYR A 25 -2.61 -6.07 15.52
CA TYR A 25 -3.89 -5.89 16.22
C TYR A 25 -5.09 -5.96 15.26
N CYS A 26 -5.07 -5.22 14.16
CA CYS A 26 -6.20 -5.22 13.22
C CYS A 26 -6.36 -6.53 12.43
N ASN A 27 -5.36 -7.42 12.49
CA ASN A 27 -5.40 -8.77 11.95
C ASN A 27 -5.76 -9.85 12.97
N GLY A 28 -6.15 -9.47 14.19
CA GLY A 28 -6.66 -10.36 15.22
C GLY A 28 -5.63 -10.80 16.25
N ASP A 29 -4.46 -10.15 16.32
CA ASP A 29 -3.57 -10.25 17.47
C ASP A 29 -4.04 -9.33 18.61
N LEU A 30 -3.37 -9.38 19.76
CA LEU A 30 -3.63 -8.49 20.90
C LEU A 30 -3.31 -7.03 20.54
N GLU A 31 -3.96 -6.08 21.22
CA GLU A 31 -3.65 -4.64 21.08
C GLU A 31 -2.21 -4.34 21.50
N ASP A 32 -1.71 -4.99 22.56
CA ASP A 32 -0.34 -4.86 23.05
C ASP A 32 0.39 -6.21 22.97
N PRO A 33 0.85 -6.62 21.77
CA PRO A 33 1.61 -7.85 21.59
C PRO A 33 3.01 -7.72 22.19
N LEU A 34 3.62 -8.85 22.57
CA LEU A 34 4.98 -8.85 23.13
C LEU A 34 5.98 -8.15 22.20
N PRO A 35 6.86 -7.26 22.71
CA PRO A 35 7.80 -6.52 21.87
C PRO A 35 8.68 -7.40 20.99
N SER A 36 9.10 -8.58 21.49
CA SER A 36 9.87 -9.55 20.70
C SER A 36 9.11 -10.09 19.49
N CYS A 37 7.78 -10.21 19.58
CA CYS A 37 6.94 -10.64 18.47
C CYS A 37 6.84 -9.54 17.40
N VAL A 38 6.64 -8.29 17.84
CA VAL A 38 6.65 -7.12 16.94
C VAL A 38 7.98 -7.03 16.19
N GLU A 39 9.11 -7.19 16.89
CA GLU A 39 10.45 -7.21 16.26
C GLU A 39 10.60 -8.34 15.25
N MET A 40 10.12 -9.53 15.58
CA MET A 40 10.20 -10.68 14.68
C MET A 40 9.42 -10.42 13.39
N VAL A 41 8.19 -9.91 13.49
CA VAL A 41 7.33 -9.60 12.33
C VAL A 41 7.95 -8.47 11.50
N LEU A 42 8.46 -7.41 12.15
CA LEU A 42 9.14 -6.31 11.45
C LEU A 42 10.37 -6.79 10.68
N ASN A 43 11.20 -7.64 11.28
CA ASN A 43 12.37 -8.21 10.61
C ASN A 43 11.98 -9.11 9.43
N MET A 44 10.90 -9.89 9.57
CA MET A 44 10.37 -10.72 8.49
C MET A 44 9.85 -9.85 7.33
N ALA A 45 9.08 -8.80 7.62
CA ALA A 45 8.57 -7.86 6.62
C ALA A 45 9.73 -7.18 5.87
N LYS A 46 10.73 -6.67 6.60
CA LYS A 46 11.95 -6.08 6.00
C LYS A 46 12.66 -7.06 5.08
N TYR A 47 12.87 -8.30 5.53
CA TYR A 47 13.51 -9.33 4.71
C TYR A 47 12.71 -9.59 3.43
N GLN A 48 11.39 -9.76 3.53
CA GLN A 48 10.53 -9.99 2.37
C GLN A 48 10.54 -8.81 1.39
N MET A 49 10.49 -7.56 1.88
CA MET A 49 10.56 -6.36 1.04
C MET A 49 11.87 -6.29 0.25
N VAL A 50 13.00 -6.53 0.91
CA VAL A 50 14.31 -6.57 0.23
C VAL A 50 14.35 -7.67 -0.83
N ARG A 51 13.87 -8.87 -0.49
CA ARG A 51 13.81 -10.00 -1.44
C ARG A 51 12.93 -9.69 -2.66
N VAL A 52 11.77 -9.07 -2.45
CA VAL A 52 10.88 -8.64 -3.54
C VAL A 52 11.58 -7.65 -4.47
N LEU A 53 12.31 -6.68 -3.92
CA LEU A 53 13.06 -5.71 -4.72
C LEU A 53 14.24 -6.35 -5.46
N GLU A 54 14.97 -7.27 -4.83
CA GLU A 54 16.05 -8.04 -5.48
C GLU A 54 15.52 -8.87 -6.65
N ASP A 55 14.42 -9.59 -6.47
CA ASP A 55 13.83 -10.44 -7.51
C ASP A 55 13.23 -9.59 -8.64
N ALA A 56 12.61 -8.44 -8.33
CA ALA A 56 12.15 -7.47 -9.32
C ALA A 56 13.32 -6.84 -10.10
N TRP A 57 14.41 -6.51 -9.42
CA TRP A 57 15.64 -5.99 -10.03
C TRP A 57 16.28 -7.00 -10.98
N GLN A 58 16.37 -8.27 -10.60
CA GLN A 58 16.92 -9.32 -11.47
C GLN A 58 16.17 -9.40 -12.80
N ARG A 59 14.86 -9.21 -12.76
CA ARG A 59 14.03 -9.16 -13.96
C ARG A 59 14.28 -7.91 -14.80
N ALA A 60 14.23 -6.73 -14.17
CA ALA A 60 14.50 -5.46 -14.86
C ALA A 60 15.86 -5.47 -15.55
N ASN A 61 16.89 -5.90 -14.83
CA ASN A 61 18.25 -6.04 -15.34
C ASN A 61 18.36 -7.12 -16.42
N GLY A 62 17.59 -8.21 -16.33
CA GLY A 62 17.50 -9.24 -17.37
C GLY A 62 16.96 -8.70 -18.70
N ASP A 63 16.11 -7.68 -18.64
CA ASP A 63 15.59 -6.95 -19.81
C ASP A 63 16.49 -5.76 -20.21
N ASN A 64 17.70 -5.63 -19.63
CA ASN A 64 18.62 -4.49 -19.79
C ASN A 64 18.00 -3.13 -19.42
N ARG A 65 17.08 -3.11 -18.45
CA ARG A 65 16.53 -1.88 -17.88
C ARG A 65 17.25 -1.53 -16.59
N GLU A 66 17.47 -0.23 -16.39
CA GLU A 66 18.10 0.31 -15.17
C GLU A 66 17.06 0.70 -14.10
N THR A 67 15.77 0.51 -14.39
CA THR A 67 14.67 0.88 -13.50
C THR A 67 13.69 -0.27 -13.33
N ILE A 68 13.27 -0.49 -12.08
CA ILE A 68 12.20 -1.42 -11.73
C ILE A 68 10.87 -0.77 -12.09
N THR A 69 10.02 -1.48 -12.82
CA THR A 69 8.67 -1.02 -13.14
C THR A 69 7.61 -1.77 -12.32
N LEU A 70 6.38 -1.27 -12.38
CA LEU A 70 5.22 -1.92 -11.75
C LEU A 70 5.03 -3.37 -12.21
N GLU A 71 5.26 -3.63 -13.50
CA GLU A 71 5.17 -4.97 -14.10
C GLU A 71 6.19 -5.96 -13.53
N ASP A 72 7.38 -5.48 -13.17
CA ASP A 72 8.41 -6.33 -12.55
C ASP A 72 7.92 -6.87 -11.22
N VAL A 73 7.30 -6.00 -10.41
CA VAL A 73 6.73 -6.37 -9.11
C VAL A 73 5.50 -7.25 -9.29
N LEU A 74 4.57 -6.90 -10.19
CA LEU A 74 3.37 -7.70 -10.46
C LEU A 74 3.70 -9.14 -10.88
N PHE A 75 4.73 -9.33 -11.69
CA PHE A 75 5.12 -10.65 -12.16
C PHE A 75 5.60 -11.60 -11.06
N LEU A 76 6.11 -11.08 -9.95
CA LEU A 76 6.45 -11.90 -8.79
C LEU A 76 5.21 -12.63 -8.26
N PHE A 77 4.02 -12.05 -8.44
CA PHE A 77 2.74 -12.60 -8.03
C PHE A 77 2.01 -13.39 -9.14
N ARG A 78 2.65 -13.67 -10.29
CA ARG A 78 2.02 -14.38 -11.43
C ARG A 78 1.40 -15.74 -11.09
N ARG A 79 1.87 -16.41 -10.03
CA ARG A 79 1.33 -17.69 -9.57
C ARG A 79 0.21 -17.54 -8.53
N HIS A 80 -0.05 -16.32 -8.09
CA HIS A 80 -0.97 -15.99 -7.01
C HIS A 80 -2.06 -15.04 -7.53
N LYS A 81 -2.93 -15.59 -8.39
CA LYS A 81 -3.99 -14.81 -9.05
C LYS A 81 -4.88 -13.99 -8.09
N PHE A 82 -5.18 -14.51 -6.90
CA PHE A 82 -5.98 -13.74 -5.92
C PHE A 82 -5.19 -12.61 -5.25
N LEU A 83 -3.86 -12.71 -5.16
CA LEU A 83 -3.03 -11.56 -4.76
C LEU A 83 -3.04 -10.49 -5.85
N LEU A 84 -2.91 -10.88 -7.13
CA LEU A 84 -3.06 -9.96 -8.26
C LEU A 84 -4.45 -9.29 -8.26
N LYS A 85 -5.51 -10.07 -8.07
CA LYS A 85 -6.88 -9.56 -7.91
C LYS A 85 -6.94 -8.48 -6.81
N ARG A 86 -6.43 -8.79 -5.62
CA ARG A 86 -6.43 -7.86 -4.47
C ARG A 86 -5.65 -6.57 -4.77
N LEU A 87 -4.53 -6.67 -5.47
CA LEU A 87 -3.74 -5.50 -5.91
C LEU A 87 -4.50 -4.64 -6.94
N LEU A 88 -5.21 -5.26 -7.90
CA LEU A 88 -6.06 -4.55 -8.85
C LEU A 88 -7.20 -3.82 -8.13
N HIS A 89 -7.89 -4.47 -7.19
CA HIS A 89 -8.94 -3.86 -6.37
C HIS A 89 -8.41 -2.68 -5.54
N PHE A 90 -7.20 -2.81 -4.99
CA PHE A 90 -6.54 -1.71 -4.28
C PHE A 90 -6.28 -0.51 -5.20
N ALA A 91 -5.73 -0.74 -6.39
CA ALA A 91 -5.47 0.32 -7.37
C ALA A 91 -6.76 1.02 -7.84
N ASP A 92 -7.82 0.26 -8.15
CA ASP A 92 -9.14 0.81 -8.52
C ASP A 92 -9.72 1.67 -7.40
N THR A 93 -9.65 1.18 -6.15
CA THR A 93 -10.13 1.94 -4.99
C THR A 93 -9.32 3.22 -4.79
N ALA A 94 -7.99 3.16 -4.93
CA ALA A 94 -7.12 4.31 -4.77
C ALA A 94 -7.38 5.39 -5.84
N GLU A 95 -7.57 5.00 -7.10
CA GLU A 95 -7.91 5.92 -8.19
C GLU A 95 -9.26 6.60 -7.94
N ARG A 96 -10.29 5.85 -7.56
CA ARG A 96 -11.62 6.40 -7.21
C ARG A 96 -11.56 7.36 -6.03
N ILE A 97 -10.79 7.05 -4.98
CA ILE A 97 -10.60 7.96 -3.84
C ILE A 97 -9.94 9.26 -4.32
N ASN A 98 -8.94 9.19 -5.18
CA ASN A 98 -8.27 10.37 -5.73
C ASN A 98 -9.20 11.21 -6.61
N GLU A 99 -10.06 10.57 -7.41
CA GLU A 99 -11.10 11.25 -8.17
C GLU A 99 -12.11 11.97 -7.27
N LEU A 100 -12.59 11.30 -6.22
CA LEU A 100 -13.50 11.89 -5.24
C LEU A 100 -12.86 13.09 -4.53
N LYS A 101 -11.58 12.99 -4.13
CA LYS A 101 -10.84 14.11 -3.54
C LYS A 101 -10.72 15.31 -4.49
N ARG A 102 -10.49 15.06 -5.79
CA ARG A 102 -10.43 16.11 -6.82
C ARG A 102 -11.80 16.74 -7.12
N ALA A 103 -12.88 15.96 -7.03
CA ALA A 103 -14.23 16.41 -7.30
C ALA A 103 -14.91 17.07 -6.08
N ALA A 104 -14.41 16.83 -4.86
CA ALA A 104 -14.97 17.40 -3.64
C ALA A 104 -14.80 18.93 -3.63
N PRO A 105 -15.87 19.70 -3.34
CA PRO A 105 -15.74 21.13 -3.15
C PRO A 105 -14.88 21.38 -1.90
N GLN A 106 -13.80 22.16 -2.04
CA GLN A 106 -12.99 22.59 -0.91
C GLN A 106 -13.84 23.46 0.03
N THR A 107 -14.48 22.84 1.01
CA THR A 107 -15.25 23.55 2.03
C THR A 107 -14.27 24.15 3.04
N ALA A 108 -14.04 25.46 2.95
CA ALA A 108 -13.08 26.23 3.75
C ALA A 108 -13.35 26.28 5.28
N LYS A 109 -14.11 25.35 5.88
CA LYS A 109 -14.48 25.41 7.31
C LYS A 109 -14.48 24.07 8.07
N LEU A 110 -13.90 22.99 7.53
CA LEU A 110 -13.70 21.75 8.30
C LEU A 110 -12.30 21.12 8.17
N ASP A 111 -11.41 21.68 7.35
CA ASP A 111 -10.00 21.28 7.32
C ASP A 111 -9.18 22.26 8.15
N GLU A 112 -8.74 21.82 9.32
CA GLU A 112 -7.44 22.27 9.82
C GLU A 112 -6.38 21.72 8.86
N GLU A 113 -5.92 22.64 8.01
CA GLU A 113 -4.80 22.60 7.08
C GLU A 113 -4.99 21.86 5.73
N PRO A 114 -4.77 22.55 4.59
CA PRO A 114 -4.80 21.91 3.29
C PRO A 114 -3.61 20.95 3.15
N ASP A 115 -3.89 19.68 2.85
CA ASP A 115 -2.91 18.77 2.28
C ASP A 115 -2.48 19.34 0.91
N GLN A 116 -1.39 20.12 0.89
CA GLN A 116 -0.70 20.52 -0.33
C GLN A 116 0.06 19.31 -0.89
N GLU A 117 -0.66 18.37 -1.49
CA GLU A 117 -0.09 17.34 -2.33
C GLU A 117 -0.86 17.25 -3.64
N SER A 118 -0.44 18.06 -4.61
CA SER A 118 -0.47 17.67 -6.01
C SER A 118 0.51 18.53 -6.80
N SER A 119 1.44 17.89 -7.51
CA SER A 119 2.43 18.45 -8.44
C SER A 119 3.85 18.62 -7.91
N MET A 120 4.51 17.53 -7.51
CA MET A 120 5.97 17.40 -7.66
C MET A 120 6.29 16.00 -8.19
N ASP A 121 6.04 15.81 -9.47
CA ASP A 121 6.81 14.96 -10.39
C ASP A 121 6.04 14.88 -11.72
N ASP A 122 6.19 15.92 -12.53
CA ASP A 122 6.52 15.76 -13.95
C ASP A 122 6.86 17.14 -14.53
N ASP A 123 7.82 17.16 -15.44
CA ASP A 123 8.20 18.28 -16.32
C ASP A 123 9.37 19.17 -15.85
N ASP A 124 10.58 18.63 -15.99
CA ASP A 124 11.74 19.42 -16.43
C ASP A 124 12.40 18.73 -17.64
N VAL A 125 11.60 18.45 -18.68
CA VAL A 125 12.10 18.20 -20.04
C VAL A 125 11.16 18.89 -21.03
N VAL A 126 11.51 20.14 -21.32
CA VAL A 126 11.06 20.98 -22.43
C VAL A 126 10.53 20.18 -23.64
N GLY A 127 9.21 20.28 -23.88
CA GLY A 127 8.67 20.34 -25.24
C GLY A 127 7.65 19.28 -25.65
N ILE A 128 6.49 19.80 -26.10
CA ILE A 128 5.39 19.15 -26.83
C ILE A 128 4.32 18.55 -25.92
N ALA A 129 3.23 19.33 -25.74
CA ALA A 129 1.96 18.87 -25.21
C ALA A 129 1.44 17.66 -26.01
N SER A 130 1.66 16.46 -25.47
CA SER A 130 0.97 15.26 -25.91
C SER A 130 -0.44 15.27 -25.32
N THR A 131 -1.45 15.15 -26.18
CA THR A 131 -2.88 15.08 -25.83
C THR A 131 -3.29 13.70 -25.28
N SER A 132 -2.35 12.87 -24.89
CA SER A 132 -2.61 11.57 -24.27
C SER A 132 -2.78 11.75 -22.76
N VAL A 133 -3.97 11.46 -22.24
CA VAL A 133 -4.16 11.18 -20.81
C VAL A 133 -3.12 10.11 -20.44
N PRO A 134 -2.23 10.34 -19.44
CA PRO A 134 -1.31 9.31 -19.01
C PRO A 134 -2.12 8.05 -18.67
N ASP A 135 -1.76 6.91 -19.26
CA ASP A 135 -2.39 5.63 -18.95
C ASP A 135 -2.36 5.45 -17.41
N SER A 136 -3.53 5.39 -16.77
CA SER A 136 -3.57 5.27 -15.31
C SER A 136 -2.84 4.00 -14.85
N ASN A 137 -2.34 4.01 -13.61
CA ASN A 137 -1.63 2.86 -13.06
C ASN A 137 -2.53 1.62 -13.09
N LEU A 138 -3.83 1.76 -12.80
CA LEU A 138 -4.79 0.67 -12.93
C LEU A 138 -4.84 0.11 -14.36
N ASN A 139 -4.95 0.97 -15.38
CA ASN A 139 -4.99 0.52 -16.78
C ASN A 139 -3.72 -0.23 -17.17
N ARG A 140 -2.56 0.25 -16.72
CA ARG A 140 -1.27 -0.40 -16.90
C ARG A 140 -1.24 -1.78 -16.22
N MET A 141 -1.73 -1.89 -14.98
CA MET A 141 -1.83 -3.16 -14.26
C MET A 141 -2.78 -4.16 -14.95
N LEU A 142 -3.96 -3.70 -15.40
CA LEU A 142 -4.95 -4.53 -16.09
C LEU A 142 -4.38 -5.13 -17.38
N LYS A 143 -3.81 -4.27 -18.25
CA LYS A 143 -3.14 -4.71 -19.50
C LYS A 143 -2.03 -5.71 -19.20
N TYR A 144 -1.27 -5.49 -18.13
CA TYR A 144 -0.20 -6.41 -17.75
C TYR A 144 -0.74 -7.76 -17.27
N VAL A 145 -1.77 -7.78 -16.43
CA VAL A 145 -2.39 -9.02 -15.94
C VAL A 145 -3.01 -9.82 -17.09
N ASP A 146 -3.63 -9.17 -18.07
CA ASP A 146 -4.12 -9.83 -19.30
C ASP A 146 -3.00 -10.47 -20.12
N SER A 147 -1.78 -9.93 -20.05
CA SER A 147 -0.62 -10.51 -20.72
C SER A 147 -0.03 -11.71 -19.97
N LEU A 148 -0.43 -11.94 -18.72
CA LEU A 148 0.00 -13.10 -17.95
C LEU A 148 -0.85 -14.31 -18.37
N ASP A 149 -0.21 -15.44 -18.63
CA ASP A 149 -0.86 -16.71 -18.98
C ASP A 149 -1.56 -17.35 -17.75
N LEU A 150 -2.59 -16.68 -17.24
CA LEU A 150 -3.34 -17.07 -16.03
C LEU A 150 -4.55 -17.97 -16.35
N GLY A 151 -4.91 -18.10 -17.63
CA GLY A 151 -6.10 -18.82 -18.10
C GLY A 151 -7.43 -18.06 -17.92
N GLU A 152 -7.39 -16.82 -17.42
CA GLU A 152 -8.52 -15.90 -17.30
C GLU A 152 -8.05 -14.46 -17.56
N SER A 153 -8.93 -13.61 -18.08
CA SER A 153 -8.64 -12.19 -18.25
C SER A 153 -8.62 -11.44 -16.91
N ALA A 154 -8.04 -10.25 -16.89
CA ALA A 154 -8.03 -9.36 -15.74
C ALA A 154 -9.46 -9.02 -15.26
N GLU A 155 -10.41 -8.81 -16.19
CA GLU A 155 -11.82 -8.58 -15.85
C GLU A 155 -12.50 -9.80 -15.21
N GLN A 156 -12.21 -11.00 -15.74
CA GLN A 156 -12.71 -12.25 -15.18
C GLN A 156 -12.16 -12.46 -13.77
N LEU A 157 -10.85 -12.24 -13.59
CA LEU A 157 -10.18 -12.32 -12.30
C LEU A 157 -10.75 -11.29 -11.30
N PHE A 158 -11.05 -10.08 -11.75
CA PHE A 158 -11.64 -9.02 -10.93
C PHE A 158 -12.99 -9.45 -10.32
N SER A 159 -13.75 -10.24 -11.08
CA SER A 159 -15.09 -10.76 -10.72
C SER A 159 -15.05 -12.11 -10.00
N ALA A 160 -13.96 -12.86 -10.08
CA ALA A 160 -13.85 -14.20 -9.50
C ALA A 160 -13.97 -14.15 -7.96
N PRO A 161 -14.71 -15.06 -7.30
CA PRO A 161 -14.85 -15.04 -5.85
C PRO A 161 -13.51 -15.33 -5.15
N ASP A 162 -13.18 -14.53 -4.12
CA ASP A 162 -11.97 -14.69 -3.31
C ASP A 162 -12.35 -15.14 -1.91
N HIS A 163 -12.56 -16.45 -1.75
CA HIS A 163 -13.08 -17.03 -0.52
C HIS A 163 -12.18 -16.80 0.70
N GLU A 164 -10.87 -16.69 0.51
CA GLU A 164 -9.94 -16.39 1.61
C GLU A 164 -10.14 -14.96 2.12
N LEU A 165 -10.25 -13.99 1.20
CA LEU A 165 -10.53 -12.60 1.56
C LEU A 165 -11.92 -12.48 2.20
N GLU A 166 -12.94 -13.14 1.64
CA GLU A 166 -14.29 -13.18 2.20
C GLU A 166 -14.30 -13.75 3.62
N GLN A 167 -13.60 -14.86 3.86
CA GLN A 167 -13.48 -15.44 5.19
C GLN A 167 -12.77 -14.49 6.17
N ARG A 168 -11.72 -13.80 5.72
CA ARG A 168 -11.04 -12.80 6.55
C ARG A 168 -11.95 -11.62 6.88
N GLN A 169 -12.72 -11.13 5.91
CA GLN A 169 -13.71 -10.07 6.12
C GLN A 169 -14.80 -10.52 7.11
N ARG A 170 -15.26 -11.77 7.04
CA ARG A 170 -16.21 -12.33 8.01
C ARG A 170 -15.64 -12.36 9.43
N ARG A 171 -14.39 -12.80 9.61
CA ARG A 171 -13.73 -12.76 10.93
C ARG A 171 -13.62 -11.34 11.48
N ILE A 172 -13.26 -10.38 10.65
CA ILE A 172 -13.18 -8.98 11.06
C ILE A 172 -14.57 -8.44 11.43
N ALA A 173 -15.60 -8.77 10.66
CA ALA A 173 -16.97 -8.38 10.98
C ALA A 173 -17.44 -8.98 12.32
N ASP A 174 -17.08 -10.23 12.60
CA ASP A 174 -17.39 -10.90 13.86
C ASP A 174 -16.74 -10.20 15.07
N ILE A 175 -15.44 -9.88 14.97
CA ILE A 175 -14.72 -9.09 15.98
C ILE A 175 -15.43 -7.75 16.22
N VAL A 176 -15.76 -7.03 15.14
CA VAL A 176 -16.39 -5.72 15.22
C VAL A 176 -17.79 -5.77 15.82
N MET A 177 -18.57 -6.80 15.52
CA MET A 177 -19.96 -6.91 15.98
C MET A 177 -20.09 -7.49 17.39
N ASN A 178 -19.21 -8.41 17.77
CA ASN A 178 -19.40 -9.24 18.96
C ASN A 178 -18.33 -9.04 20.04
N GLU A 179 -17.13 -8.57 19.69
CA GLU A 179 -16.00 -8.50 20.62
C GLU A 179 -15.60 -7.07 21.01
N LEU A 180 -15.75 -6.11 20.10
CA LEU A 180 -15.34 -4.72 20.35
C LEU A 180 -16.42 -3.91 21.07
N SER A 181 -16.01 -3.25 22.16
CA SER A 181 -16.81 -2.19 22.77
C SER A 181 -16.81 -0.91 21.92
N SER A 182 -17.76 -0.01 22.21
CA SER A 182 -17.81 1.31 21.56
C SER A 182 -16.56 2.16 21.78
N GLU A 183 -15.82 1.94 22.87
CA GLU A 183 -14.56 2.65 23.17
C GLU A 183 -13.34 2.04 22.45
N GLU A 184 -13.39 0.75 22.12
CA GLU A 184 -12.32 0.05 21.39
C GLU A 184 -12.45 0.19 19.88
N TYR A 185 -13.68 0.34 19.39
CA TYR A 185 -13.96 0.45 17.96
C TYR A 185 -13.16 1.57 17.23
N PRO A 186 -13.01 2.79 17.77
CA PRO A 186 -12.19 3.82 17.15
C PRO A 186 -10.72 3.43 17.05
N ARG A 187 -10.17 2.78 18.09
CA ARG A 187 -8.77 2.32 18.13
C ARG A 187 -8.52 1.21 17.10
N PHE A 188 -9.44 0.25 17.02
CA PHE A 188 -9.40 -0.81 16.00
C PHE A 188 -9.48 -0.24 14.58
N THR A 189 -10.38 0.72 14.35
CA THR A 189 -10.52 1.36 13.03
C THR A 189 -9.27 2.15 12.64
N ALA A 190 -8.65 2.88 13.57
CA ALA A 190 -7.38 3.57 13.34
C ALA A 190 -6.24 2.57 13.04
N ALA A 191 -6.17 1.44 13.75
CA ALA A 191 -5.17 0.42 13.48
C ALA A 191 -5.34 -0.24 12.10
N ARG A 192 -6.56 -0.27 11.54
CA ARG A 192 -6.83 -0.75 10.17
C ARG A 192 -6.30 0.16 9.07
N THR A 193 -6.04 1.44 9.38
CA THR A 193 -5.45 2.38 8.42
C THR A 193 -3.92 2.38 8.46
N ALA A 194 -3.31 1.62 9.38
CA ALA A 194 -1.86 1.49 9.49
C ALA A 194 -1.27 0.95 8.18
N THR A 195 -0.26 1.64 7.65
CA THR A 195 0.43 1.29 6.41
C THR A 195 1.93 1.57 6.56
N PHE A 196 2.75 0.87 5.76
CA PHE A 196 4.19 1.15 5.67
C PHE A 196 4.52 2.36 4.80
N LEU A 197 3.52 2.97 4.15
CA LEU A 197 3.71 4.24 3.46
C LEU A 197 4.10 5.30 4.49
N ASP A 198 5.18 6.04 4.20
CA ASP A 198 5.64 7.10 5.07
C ASP A 198 4.62 8.24 5.08
N ASP A 199 4.32 8.77 6.27
CA ASP A 199 3.54 10.00 6.38
C ASP A 199 4.42 11.18 5.92
N PRO A 200 4.09 11.86 4.81
CA PRO A 200 4.86 13.00 4.30
C PRO A 200 4.99 14.13 5.34
N LYS A 201 4.05 14.22 6.29
CA LYS A 201 4.10 15.17 7.42
C LYS A 201 5.28 14.92 8.35
N ARG A 202 5.91 13.74 8.28
CA ARG A 202 7.11 13.40 9.05
C ARG A 202 8.37 14.04 8.48
N HIS A 203 8.43 14.28 7.17
CA HIS A 203 9.54 15.00 6.52
C HIS A 203 9.48 16.52 6.73
N LEU A 204 8.30 17.06 7.04
CA LEU A 204 8.06 18.48 7.34
C LEU A 204 8.45 18.90 8.76
N ARG A 205 8.78 17.95 9.66
CA ARG A 205 9.22 18.23 11.05
C ARG A 205 10.75 18.38 11.20
N LYS A 206 11.45 18.76 10.13
CA LYS A 206 12.90 19.03 10.14
C LYS A 206 13.21 20.50 10.36
#